data_AF-A0A520YAQ8-F1
#
_entry.id   AF-A0A520YAQ8-F1
#
_cell.length_a   1.000
_cell.length_b   1.000
_cell.length_c   1.000
_cell.angle_alpha   90.00
_cell.angle_beta   90.00
_cell.angle_gamma   90.00
#
_symmetry.space_group_name_H-M   'P 1'
#
loop_
_entity.id
_entity.type
_entity.pdbx_description
1 polymer ?
#
loop_
_entity_poly.entity_id
_entity_poly.type
_entity_poly.pdbx_seq_one_letter_code
_entity_poly.pdbx_strand_id
1 'polypeptide(L)'
;FNGVPYDKGAAFLRTIEAEVGREAFDQFMRGWFQRHAFSPVTSSMFVEELKQYLLDGDEERAEALMLEQWVYGEDMPENLAQPPADAFAEVDSAITAFNGGGTPNSEAWSGWNTAERLRFLGGIEQDLPTVRLDALNRELALNETGNNEILFLWLKLAINNRYDPALPRLERFLTTQGRRKFVAPLITALAEDTEWGRPIAAEIYAEARPLYHPITTRGLDELNLLADIDDDKESAET
;
A
#
# COMPACT_ATOMS: atom_id res chain seq x y z
N PHE A 1 2.01 14.75 -2.19
CA PHE A 1 1.95 13.96 -0.95
C PHE A 1 2.31 12.52 -1.29
N ASN A 2 3.38 11.98 -0.71
CA ASN A 2 3.83 10.60 -0.92
C ASN A 2 3.97 9.88 0.43
N GLY A 3 4.36 8.60 0.42
CA GLY A 3 4.55 7.79 1.64
C GLY A 3 5.80 8.15 2.46
N VAL A 4 6.77 8.86 1.88
CA VAL A 4 8.07 9.14 2.48
C VAL A 4 7.99 9.70 3.91
N PRO A 5 7.25 10.77 4.23
CA PRO A 5 7.19 11.29 5.60
C PRO A 5 6.58 10.31 6.60
N TYR A 6 5.79 9.33 6.16
CA TYR A 6 5.23 8.29 7.02
C TYR A 6 6.26 7.17 7.23
N ASP A 7 6.76 6.59 6.14
CA ASP A 7 7.62 5.40 6.20
C ASP A 7 9.03 5.75 6.71
N LYS A 8 9.66 6.79 6.12
CA LYS A 8 10.98 7.27 6.55
C LYS A 8 10.91 7.91 7.95
N GLY A 9 9.85 8.65 8.25
CA GLY A 9 9.65 9.25 9.58
C GLY A 9 9.48 8.19 10.68
N ALA A 10 8.66 7.16 10.45
CA ALA A 10 8.49 6.07 11.41
C ALA A 10 9.79 5.27 11.59
N ALA A 11 10.49 4.97 10.49
CA ALA A 11 11.78 4.30 10.52
C ALA A 11 12.85 5.09 11.28
N PHE A 12 12.88 6.42 11.09
CA PHE A 12 13.78 7.32 11.81
C PHE A 12 13.56 7.24 13.32
N LEU A 13 12.31 7.41 13.76
CA LEU A 13 11.96 7.37 15.18
C LEU A 13 12.25 5.99 15.80
N ARG A 14 12.02 4.90 15.08
CA ARG A 14 12.38 3.55 15.51
C ARG A 14 13.90 3.34 15.60
N THR A 15 14.66 3.94 14.69
CA THR A 15 16.13 3.86 14.70
C THR A 15 16.68 4.59 15.92
N ILE A 16 16.13 5.77 16.25
CA ILE A 16 16.46 6.47 17.49
C ILE A 16 16.09 5.60 18.71
N GLU A 17 14.86 5.05 18.77
CA GLU A 17 14.42 4.17 19.86
C GLU A 17 15.35 2.96 20.05
N ALA A 18 15.79 2.32 18.96
CA ALA A 18 16.68 1.18 19.00
C ALA A 18 18.07 1.52 19.59
N GLU A 19 18.58 2.72 19.30
CA GLU A 19 19.89 3.18 19.77
C GLU A 19 19.86 3.68 21.21
N VAL A 20 18.84 4.44 21.61
CA VAL A 20 18.76 5.08 22.93
C VAL A 20 17.99 4.27 23.97
N GLY A 21 17.22 3.28 23.51
CA GLY A 21 16.31 2.49 24.33
C GLY A 21 14.95 3.15 24.56
N ARG A 22 13.93 2.31 24.75
CA ARG A 22 12.52 2.72 24.87
C ARG A 22 12.26 3.75 25.96
N GLU A 23 12.87 3.59 27.13
CA GLU A 23 12.62 4.45 28.29
C GLU A 23 13.09 5.88 28.05
N ALA A 24 14.33 6.05 27.55
CA ALA A 24 14.89 7.35 27.21
C ALA A 24 14.12 8.01 26.06
N PHE A 25 13.77 7.23 25.03
CA PHE A 25 12.98 7.72 23.90
C PHE A 25 11.59 8.20 24.34
N ASP A 26 10.87 7.43 25.16
CA ASP A 26 9.55 7.80 25.68
C ASP A 26 9.62 9.06 26.56
N GLN A 27 10.65 9.20 27.39
CA GLN A 27 10.86 10.39 28.20
C GLN A 27 11.05 11.64 27.32
N PHE A 28 11.90 11.54 26.30
CA PHE A 28 12.11 12.61 25.32
C PHE A 28 10.81 12.98 24.60
N MET A 29 10.08 12.00 24.06
CA MET A 29 8.85 12.23 23.29
C MET A 29 7.75 12.88 24.14
N ARG A 30 7.58 12.45 25.40
CA ARG A 30 6.64 13.10 26.33
C ARG A 30 7.03 14.56 26.58
N GLY A 31 8.32 14.82 26.79
CA GLY A 31 8.84 16.17 26.96
C GLY A 31 8.62 17.04 25.71
N TRP A 32 8.91 16.50 24.52
CA TRP A 32 8.70 17.17 23.24
C TRP A 32 7.25 17.62 23.07
N PHE A 33 6.29 16.71 23.26
CA PHE A 33 4.86 17.05 23.15
C PHE A 33 4.39 18.04 24.22
N GLN A 34 4.96 18.01 25.43
CA GLN A 34 4.64 19.00 26.47
C GLN A 34 5.15 20.40 26.12
N ARG A 35 6.40 20.51 25.64
CA ARG A 35 7.00 21.80 25.29
C ARG A 35 6.34 22.46 24.08
N HIS A 36 5.89 21.65 23.11
CA HIS A 36 5.32 22.12 21.85
C HIS A 36 3.81 21.97 21.74
N ALA A 37 3.11 21.79 22.87
CA ALA A 37 1.66 21.70 22.89
C ALA A 37 1.04 22.95 22.25
N PHE A 38 0.20 22.74 21.24
CA PHE A 38 -0.51 23.80 20.49
C PHE A 38 0.40 24.84 19.81
N SER A 39 1.66 24.48 19.53
CA SER A 39 2.63 25.35 18.88
C SER A 39 3.13 24.75 17.55
N PRO A 40 3.43 25.59 16.54
CA PRO A 40 4.12 25.13 15.34
C PRO A 40 5.56 24.74 15.67
N VAL A 41 6.08 23.74 14.95
CA VAL A 41 7.45 23.25 15.08
C VAL A 41 8.07 23.04 13.71
N THR A 42 9.40 23.03 13.66
CA THR A 42 10.18 22.70 12.45
C THR A 42 11.03 21.44 12.68
N SER A 43 11.49 20.81 11.60
CA SER A 43 12.43 19.70 11.69
C SER A 43 13.75 20.10 12.36
N SER A 44 14.22 21.34 12.15
CA SER A 44 15.43 21.85 12.81
C SER A 44 15.28 21.91 14.33
N MET A 45 14.13 22.39 14.83
CA MET A 45 13.83 22.40 16.27
C MET A 45 13.84 20.97 16.84
N PHE A 46 13.30 20.00 16.11
CA PHE A 46 13.30 18.60 16.55
C PHE A 46 14.70 18.02 16.65
N VAL A 47 15.56 18.26 15.64
CA VAL A 47 16.95 17.80 15.63
C VAL A 47 17.77 18.47 16.74
N GLU A 48 17.60 19.76 16.96
CA GLU A 48 18.27 20.49 18.04
C GLU A 48 17.86 19.95 19.42
N GLU A 49 16.57 19.72 19.65
CA GLU A 49 16.08 19.17 20.92
C GLU A 49 16.44 17.71 21.14
N LEU A 50 16.52 16.89 20.08
CA LEU A 50 17.06 15.53 20.16
C LEU A 50 18.50 15.57 20.69
N LYS A 51 19.36 16.40 20.08
CA LYS A 51 20.75 16.57 20.52
C LYS A 51 20.82 17.05 21.97
N GLN A 52 19.99 18.03 22.34
CA GLN A 52 20.01 18.63 23.68
C GLN A 52 19.44 17.71 24.77
N TYR A 53 18.25 17.15 24.57
CA TYR A 53 17.49 16.51 25.65
C TYR A 53 17.56 14.98 25.65
N LEU A 54 17.84 14.36 24.49
CA LEU A 54 17.97 12.90 24.40
C LEU A 54 19.43 12.45 24.42
N LEU A 55 20.31 13.20 23.76
CA LEU A 55 21.72 12.86 23.64
C LEU A 55 22.64 13.65 24.59
N ASP A 56 22.08 14.57 25.40
CA ASP A 56 22.83 15.41 26.35
C ASP A 56 24.02 16.18 25.72
N GLY A 57 23.87 16.58 24.45
CA GLY A 57 24.91 17.27 23.68
C GLY A 57 26.05 16.37 23.18
N ASP A 58 25.92 15.04 23.27
CA ASP A 58 26.90 14.08 22.75
C ASP A 58 26.94 14.11 21.22
N GLU A 59 27.96 14.81 20.68
CA GLU A 59 28.15 14.97 19.23
C GLU A 59 28.48 13.64 18.54
N GLU A 60 29.21 12.73 19.19
CA GLU A 60 29.60 11.43 18.62
C GLU A 60 28.36 10.53 18.44
N ARG A 61 27.47 10.50 19.44
CA ARG A 61 26.19 9.78 19.32
C ARG A 61 25.24 10.45 18.32
N ALA A 62 25.25 11.77 18.22
CA ALA A 62 24.45 12.49 17.23
C ALA A 62 24.92 12.20 15.79
N GLU A 63 26.22 12.10 15.57
CA GLU A 63 26.81 11.70 14.29
C GLU A 63 26.46 10.25 13.95
N ALA A 64 26.58 9.32 14.91
CA ALA A 64 26.23 7.92 14.73
C ALA A 64 24.74 7.70 14.39
N LEU A 65 23.85 8.56 14.90
CA LEU A 65 22.42 8.56 14.55
C LEU A 65 22.12 9.13 13.16
N MET A 66 23.08 9.77 12.50
CA MET A 66 22.93 10.30 11.13
C MET A 66 21.73 11.26 10.98
N LEU A 67 21.43 12.06 12.00
CA LEU A 67 20.20 12.87 12.10
C LEU A 67 19.95 13.75 10.85
N GLU A 68 21.00 14.34 10.29
CA GLU A 68 20.90 15.17 9.08
C GLU A 68 20.51 14.35 7.85
N GLN A 69 21.04 13.13 7.69
CA GLN A 69 20.70 12.25 6.57
C GLN A 69 19.26 11.73 6.67
N TRP A 70 18.79 11.47 7.89
CA TRP A 70 17.39 11.10 8.13
C TRP A 70 16.42 12.21 7.75
N VAL A 71 16.72 13.47 8.10
CA VAL A 71 15.79 14.58 7.92
C VAL A 71 15.89 15.23 6.54
N TYR A 72 17.11 15.42 6.03
CA TYR A 72 17.37 16.20 4.81
C TYR A 72 17.98 15.37 3.68
N GLY A 73 18.50 14.18 3.98
CA GLY A 73 19.05 13.28 2.98
C GLY A 73 17.98 12.62 2.13
N GLU A 74 18.39 12.19 0.94
CA GLU A 74 17.61 11.29 0.09
C GLU A 74 17.73 9.84 0.59
N ASP A 75 16.83 8.97 0.12
CA ASP A 75 16.81 7.53 0.44
C ASP A 75 16.75 7.17 1.95
N MET A 76 16.87 5.88 2.26
CA MET A 76 16.95 5.37 3.63
C MET A 76 18.42 5.34 4.09
N PRO A 77 18.76 5.89 5.27
CA PRO A 77 20.12 5.82 5.80
C PRO A 77 20.57 4.38 6.10
N GLU A 78 21.88 4.15 6.07
CA GLU A 78 22.48 2.83 6.29
C GLU A 78 22.31 2.32 7.72
N ASN A 79 22.14 3.22 8.69
CA ASN A 79 21.90 2.88 10.09
C ASN A 79 20.44 2.53 10.42
N LEU A 80 19.57 2.36 9.40
CA LEU A 80 18.18 1.94 9.57
C LEU A 80 18.08 0.72 10.50
N ALA A 81 17.34 0.87 11.59
CA ALA A 81 16.97 -0.25 12.44
C ALA A 81 16.04 -1.21 11.68
N GLN A 82 16.62 -2.32 11.21
CA GLN A 82 15.91 -3.33 10.44
C GLN A 82 14.84 -4.02 11.31
N PRO A 83 13.65 -4.31 10.75
CA PRO A 83 12.68 -5.15 11.44
C PRO A 83 13.26 -6.55 11.71
N PRO A 84 12.70 -7.30 12.68
CA PRO A 84 13.13 -8.67 12.93
C PRO A 84 13.08 -9.52 11.65
N ALA A 85 14.17 -10.23 11.36
CA ALA A 85 14.31 -11.00 10.13
C ALA A 85 13.28 -12.15 10.01
N ASP A 86 12.76 -12.61 11.15
CA ASP A 86 11.79 -13.69 11.26
C ASP A 86 10.32 -13.21 11.24
N ALA A 87 10.06 -11.90 11.23
CA ALA A 87 8.72 -11.32 11.35
C ALA A 87 7.72 -11.84 10.30
N PHE A 88 8.19 -12.25 9.12
CA PHE A 88 7.38 -12.84 8.05
C PHE A 88 7.95 -14.19 7.55
N ALA A 89 8.84 -14.85 8.29
CA ALA A 89 9.54 -16.04 7.78
C ALA A 89 8.60 -17.17 7.36
N GLU A 90 7.49 -17.37 8.08
CA GLU A 90 6.46 -18.35 7.72
C GLU A 90 5.76 -17.98 6.39
N VAL A 91 5.37 -16.71 6.25
CA VAL A 91 4.71 -16.20 5.04
C VAL A 91 5.66 -16.23 3.84
N ASP A 92 6.92 -15.86 4.03
CA ASP A 92 7.95 -15.87 2.99
C ASP A 92 8.28 -17.31 2.54
N SER A 93 8.21 -18.28 3.46
CA SER A 93 8.29 -19.70 3.12
C SER A 93 7.08 -20.15 2.29
N ALA A 94 5.87 -19.70 2.63
CA ALA A 94 4.66 -20.00 1.86
C ALA A 94 4.66 -19.34 0.47
N ILE A 95 5.18 -18.11 0.35
CA ILE A 95 5.42 -17.44 -0.94
C ILE A 95 6.36 -18.28 -1.81
N THR A 96 7.50 -18.70 -1.24
CA THR A 96 8.49 -19.53 -1.95
C THR A 96 7.87 -20.84 -2.40
N ALA A 97 7.12 -21.52 -1.53
CA ALA A 97 6.44 -22.77 -1.85
C ALA A 97 5.39 -22.60 -2.95
N PHE A 98 4.59 -21.51 -2.90
CA PHE A 98 3.61 -21.21 -3.94
C PHE A 98 4.32 -20.94 -5.27
N ASN A 99 5.29 -20.03 -5.32
CA ASN A 99 6.03 -19.72 -6.56
C ASN A 99 6.77 -20.96 -7.12
N GLY A 100 7.19 -21.88 -6.27
CA GLY A 100 7.73 -23.19 -6.67
C GLY A 100 6.72 -24.20 -7.24
N GLY A 101 5.46 -23.82 -7.44
CA GLY A 101 4.40 -24.67 -8.00
C GLY A 101 3.51 -25.35 -6.95
N GLY A 102 3.72 -25.10 -5.66
CA GLY A 102 2.86 -25.59 -4.58
C GLY A 102 1.45 -24.99 -4.63
N THR A 103 0.50 -25.62 -3.92
CA THR A 103 -0.88 -25.11 -3.80
C THR A 103 -0.99 -24.08 -2.67
N PRO A 104 -1.97 -23.15 -2.73
CA PRO A 104 -2.27 -22.28 -1.59
C PRO A 104 -2.59 -23.08 -0.33
N ASN A 105 -2.08 -22.64 0.82
CA ASN A 105 -2.34 -23.25 2.12
C ASN A 105 -3.45 -22.47 2.85
N SER A 106 -4.68 -22.98 2.80
CA SER A 106 -5.85 -22.35 3.42
C SER A 106 -5.79 -22.35 4.95
N GLU A 107 -5.17 -23.35 5.57
CA GLU A 107 -4.97 -23.41 7.02
C GLU A 107 -4.04 -22.28 7.49
N ALA A 108 -2.87 -22.14 6.88
CA ALA A 108 -1.92 -21.06 7.17
C ALA A 108 -2.57 -19.69 6.93
N TRP A 109 -3.23 -19.50 5.78
CA TRP A 109 -3.95 -18.28 5.45
C TRP A 109 -4.97 -17.86 6.52
N SER A 110 -5.71 -18.83 7.07
CA SER A 110 -6.71 -18.57 8.10
C SER A 110 -6.08 -18.09 9.42
N GLY A 111 -4.90 -18.59 9.76
CA GLY A 111 -4.12 -18.20 10.94
C GLY A 111 -3.44 -16.83 10.80
N TRP A 112 -3.17 -16.40 9.57
CA TRP A 112 -2.49 -15.13 9.31
C TRP A 112 -3.36 -13.91 9.59
N ASN A 113 -2.71 -12.87 10.12
CA ASN A 113 -3.25 -11.52 10.24
C ASN A 113 -3.26 -10.79 8.89
N THR A 114 -3.83 -9.58 8.85
CA THR A 114 -3.94 -8.81 7.60
C THR A 114 -2.58 -8.50 6.97
N ALA A 115 -1.56 -8.12 7.75
CA ALA A 115 -0.25 -7.78 7.20
C ALA A 115 0.44 -8.99 6.56
N GLU A 116 0.32 -10.16 7.18
CA GLU A 116 0.82 -11.44 6.65
C GLU A 116 0.10 -11.83 5.36
N ARG A 117 -1.23 -11.67 5.30
CA ARG A 117 -2.00 -11.91 4.06
C ARG A 117 -1.63 -10.95 2.93
N LEU A 118 -1.42 -9.67 3.25
CA LEU A 118 -0.94 -8.67 2.28
C LEU A 118 0.47 -9.00 1.80
N ARG A 119 1.36 -9.44 2.71
CA ARG A 119 2.71 -9.89 2.38
C ARG A 119 2.68 -11.06 1.41
N PHE A 120 1.83 -12.07 1.67
CA PHE A 120 1.65 -13.20 0.76
C PHE A 120 1.21 -12.75 -0.64
N LEU A 121 0.09 -12.04 -0.75
CA LEU A 121 -0.44 -11.62 -2.05
C LEU A 121 0.50 -10.67 -2.81
N GLY A 122 1.24 -9.83 -2.10
CA GLY A 122 2.24 -8.94 -2.70
C GLY A 122 3.58 -9.62 -3.02
N GLY A 123 3.83 -10.82 -2.49
CA GLY A 123 5.10 -11.54 -2.65
C GLY A 123 5.05 -12.71 -3.64
N ILE A 124 3.87 -13.25 -3.93
CA ILE A 124 3.71 -14.28 -4.97
C ILE A 124 4.03 -13.73 -6.37
N GLU A 125 4.34 -14.61 -7.31
CA GLU A 125 4.44 -14.25 -8.73
C GLU A 125 3.19 -13.49 -9.20
N GLN A 126 3.41 -12.41 -9.94
CA GLN A 126 2.34 -11.50 -10.36
C GLN A 126 1.76 -11.88 -11.73
N ASP A 127 2.51 -12.64 -12.53
CA ASP A 127 2.05 -13.21 -13.80
C ASP A 127 1.72 -14.68 -13.59
N LEU A 128 0.43 -15.02 -13.56
CA LEU A 128 -0.08 -16.33 -13.22
C LEU A 128 -1.07 -16.83 -14.27
N PRO A 129 -0.98 -18.10 -14.70
CA PRO A 129 -2.01 -18.69 -15.55
C PRO A 129 -3.34 -18.81 -14.79
N THR A 130 -4.46 -18.79 -15.51
CA THR A 130 -5.82 -18.83 -14.94
C THR A 130 -6.01 -19.95 -13.90
N VAL A 131 -5.47 -21.15 -14.16
CA VAL A 131 -5.56 -22.29 -13.22
C VAL A 131 -4.96 -22.01 -11.83
N ARG A 132 -3.95 -21.13 -11.75
CA ARG A 132 -3.31 -20.73 -10.49
C ARG A 132 -4.14 -19.69 -9.75
N LEU A 133 -4.76 -18.77 -10.49
CA LEU A 133 -5.71 -17.79 -9.95
C LEU A 133 -6.99 -18.47 -9.46
N ASP A 134 -7.48 -19.46 -10.20
CA ASP A 134 -8.60 -20.32 -9.77
C ASP A 134 -8.26 -21.02 -8.45
N ALA A 135 -7.05 -21.58 -8.33
CA ALA A 135 -6.61 -22.23 -7.10
C ALA A 135 -6.54 -21.23 -5.93
N LEU A 136 -5.98 -20.04 -6.13
CA LEU A 136 -5.95 -18.99 -5.11
C LEU A 136 -7.37 -18.60 -4.66
N ASN A 137 -8.26 -18.32 -5.60
CA ASN A 137 -9.62 -17.91 -5.24
C ASN A 137 -10.39 -19.04 -4.54
N ARG A 138 -10.28 -20.27 -5.05
CA ARG A 138 -10.98 -21.44 -4.51
C ARG A 138 -10.52 -21.79 -3.09
N GLU A 139 -9.22 -21.75 -2.83
CA GLU A 139 -8.67 -22.14 -1.52
C GLU A 139 -8.72 -21.02 -0.48
N LEU A 140 -8.62 -19.75 -0.92
CA LEU A 140 -8.48 -18.60 -0.02
C LEU A 140 -9.70 -17.66 0.02
N ALA A 141 -10.72 -17.91 -0.81
CA ALA A 141 -11.97 -17.14 -0.91
C ALA A 141 -11.73 -15.63 -1.13
N LEU A 142 -10.87 -15.30 -2.09
CA LEU A 142 -10.38 -13.93 -2.29
C LEU A 142 -11.45 -13.00 -2.89
N ASN A 143 -12.33 -13.51 -3.76
CA ASN A 143 -13.48 -12.76 -4.25
C ASN A 143 -14.48 -12.45 -3.13
N GLU A 144 -14.59 -13.31 -2.13
CA GLU A 144 -15.56 -13.21 -1.04
C GLU A 144 -15.03 -12.44 0.17
N THR A 145 -13.74 -12.09 0.18
CA THR A 145 -13.13 -11.42 1.33
C THR A 145 -13.80 -10.07 1.64
N GLY A 146 -14.05 -9.84 2.92
CA GLY A 146 -14.58 -8.58 3.45
C GLY A 146 -13.51 -7.53 3.76
N ASN A 147 -12.23 -7.92 3.74
CA ASN A 147 -11.13 -6.99 3.99
C ASN A 147 -10.74 -6.28 2.69
N ASN A 148 -11.01 -4.97 2.62
CA ASN A 148 -10.77 -4.18 1.42
C ASN A 148 -9.30 -4.07 1.01
N GLU A 149 -8.34 -4.19 1.92
CA GLU A 149 -6.91 -4.16 1.57
C GLU A 149 -6.50 -5.47 0.87
N ILE A 150 -6.98 -6.60 1.37
CA ILE A 150 -6.77 -7.92 0.76
C ILE A 150 -7.46 -7.98 -0.60
N LEU A 151 -8.73 -7.55 -0.63
CA LEU A 151 -9.52 -7.53 -1.86
C LEU A 151 -8.87 -6.64 -2.91
N PHE A 152 -8.37 -5.46 -2.54
CA PHE A 152 -7.69 -4.57 -3.46
C PHE A 152 -6.47 -5.23 -4.11
N LEU A 153 -5.60 -5.90 -3.34
CA LEU A 153 -4.45 -6.61 -3.91
C LEU A 153 -4.88 -7.77 -4.82
N TRP A 154 -5.90 -8.53 -4.41
CA TRP A 154 -6.45 -9.61 -5.22
C TRP A 154 -7.03 -9.09 -6.55
N LEU A 155 -7.85 -8.05 -6.52
CA LEU A 155 -8.45 -7.46 -7.71
C LEU A 155 -7.39 -6.86 -8.64
N LYS A 156 -6.34 -6.24 -8.09
CA LYS A 156 -5.21 -5.76 -8.89
C LYS A 156 -4.48 -6.93 -9.59
N LEU A 157 -4.22 -8.02 -8.87
CA LEU A 157 -3.63 -9.23 -9.46
C LEU A 157 -4.53 -9.81 -10.56
N ALA A 158 -5.84 -9.86 -10.33
CA ALA A 158 -6.81 -10.35 -11.30
C ALA A 158 -6.84 -9.50 -12.58
N ILE A 159 -6.84 -8.17 -12.46
CA ILE A 159 -6.79 -7.25 -13.62
C ILE A 159 -5.51 -7.49 -14.44
N ASN A 160 -4.36 -7.54 -13.78
CA ASN A 160 -3.07 -7.73 -14.44
C ASN A 160 -2.98 -9.05 -15.23
N ASN A 161 -3.81 -10.04 -14.86
CA ASN A 161 -3.85 -11.36 -15.50
C ASN A 161 -5.11 -11.59 -16.36
N ARG A 162 -5.90 -10.55 -16.65
CA ARG A 162 -7.17 -10.65 -17.38
C ARG A 162 -8.10 -11.75 -16.84
N TYR A 163 -8.22 -11.81 -15.51
CA TYR A 163 -8.95 -12.87 -14.82
C TYR A 163 -10.45 -12.54 -14.66
N ASP A 164 -11.22 -12.89 -15.70
CA ASP A 164 -12.68 -12.66 -15.78
C ASP A 164 -13.49 -13.09 -14.55
N PRO A 165 -13.20 -14.21 -13.85
CA PRO A 165 -13.99 -14.62 -12.69
C PRO A 165 -13.98 -13.63 -11.51
N ALA A 166 -13.08 -12.64 -11.49
CA ALA A 166 -13.09 -11.57 -10.49
C ALA A 166 -13.92 -10.34 -10.89
N LEU A 167 -14.36 -10.22 -12.16
CA LEU A 167 -15.04 -9.03 -12.66
C LEU A 167 -16.32 -8.65 -11.88
N PRO A 168 -17.23 -9.59 -11.54
CA PRO A 168 -18.42 -9.24 -10.76
C PRO A 168 -18.07 -8.67 -9.38
N ARG A 169 -16.96 -9.15 -8.79
CA ARG A 169 -16.47 -8.63 -7.52
C ARG A 169 -15.81 -7.26 -7.68
N LEU A 170 -15.06 -7.06 -8.76
CA LEU A 170 -14.40 -5.81 -9.11
C LEU A 170 -15.41 -4.68 -9.32
N GLU A 171 -16.43 -4.91 -10.15
CA GLU A 171 -17.51 -3.97 -10.43
C GLU A 171 -18.17 -3.52 -9.14
N ARG A 172 -18.65 -4.48 -8.32
CA ARG A 172 -19.25 -4.18 -7.02
C ARG A 172 -18.31 -3.40 -6.10
N PHE A 173 -17.01 -3.71 -6.12
CA PHE A 173 -16.05 -3.00 -5.28
C PHE A 173 -15.89 -1.54 -5.71
N LEU A 174 -15.78 -1.30 -7.02
CA LEU A 174 -15.65 0.04 -7.59
C LEU A 174 -16.93 0.87 -7.47
N THR A 175 -18.12 0.27 -7.54
CA THR A 175 -19.40 1.00 -7.38
C THR A 175 -19.81 1.23 -5.92
N THR A 176 -19.19 0.55 -4.95
CA THR A 176 -19.53 0.69 -3.52
C THR A 176 -18.46 1.34 -2.65
N GLN A 177 -17.23 1.50 -3.15
CA GLN A 177 -16.13 2.17 -2.44
C GLN A 177 -15.77 3.48 -3.14
N GLY A 178 -15.49 4.55 -2.38
CA GLY A 178 -15.06 5.85 -2.95
C GLY A 178 -13.61 6.23 -2.63
N ARG A 179 -12.88 5.40 -1.88
CA ARG A 179 -11.53 5.75 -1.39
C ARG A 179 -10.55 5.73 -2.56
N ARG A 180 -10.01 6.91 -2.90
CA ARG A 180 -9.05 7.10 -4.02
C ARG A 180 -7.90 6.09 -4.03
N LYS A 181 -7.39 5.68 -2.84
CA LYS A 181 -6.34 4.65 -2.67
C LYS A 181 -6.66 3.34 -3.42
N PHE A 182 -7.94 2.97 -3.48
CA PHE A 182 -8.37 1.72 -4.08
C PHE A 182 -8.86 1.93 -5.52
N VAL A 183 -9.79 2.86 -5.70
CA VAL A 183 -10.52 2.97 -6.98
C VAL A 183 -9.66 3.52 -8.09
N ALA A 184 -8.77 4.49 -7.80
CA ALA A 184 -7.96 5.10 -8.85
C ALA A 184 -6.97 4.09 -9.45
N PRO A 185 -6.16 3.35 -8.65
CA PRO A 185 -5.24 2.37 -9.23
C PRO A 185 -5.93 1.24 -10.00
N LEU A 186 -7.10 0.76 -9.57
CA LEU A 186 -7.80 -0.33 -10.27
C LEU A 186 -8.39 0.12 -11.61
N ILE A 187 -9.02 1.30 -11.66
CA ILE A 187 -9.55 1.85 -12.92
C ILE A 187 -8.40 2.18 -13.88
N THR A 188 -7.31 2.77 -13.38
CA THR A 188 -6.11 3.01 -14.20
C THR A 188 -5.53 1.71 -14.74
N ALA A 189 -5.37 0.67 -13.92
CA ALA A 189 -4.84 -0.62 -14.36
C ALA A 189 -5.72 -1.28 -15.44
N LEU A 190 -7.04 -1.20 -15.33
CA LEU A 190 -7.93 -1.63 -16.42
C LEU A 190 -7.73 -0.80 -17.69
N ALA A 191 -7.66 0.53 -17.55
CA ALA A 191 -7.54 1.44 -18.68
C ALA A 191 -6.21 1.34 -19.45
N GLU A 192 -5.15 0.82 -18.82
CA GLU A 192 -3.85 0.54 -19.45
C GLU A 192 -3.95 -0.58 -20.50
N ASP A 193 -4.88 -1.53 -20.34
CA ASP A 193 -5.16 -2.57 -21.32
C ASP A 193 -6.20 -2.07 -22.33
N THR A 194 -5.76 -1.65 -23.51
CA THR A 194 -6.65 -1.04 -24.52
C THR A 194 -7.66 -2.00 -25.14
N GLU A 195 -7.46 -3.31 -25.04
CA GLU A 195 -8.33 -4.30 -25.70
C GLU A 195 -9.35 -4.90 -24.73
N TRP A 196 -8.89 -5.41 -23.59
CA TRP A 196 -9.74 -6.12 -22.64
C TRP A 196 -10.19 -5.22 -21.50
N GLY A 197 -9.27 -4.45 -20.91
CA GLY A 197 -9.53 -3.74 -19.66
C GLY A 197 -10.24 -2.39 -19.87
N ARG A 198 -9.89 -1.65 -20.92
CA ARG A 198 -10.41 -0.30 -21.17
C ARG A 198 -11.93 -0.25 -21.37
N PRO A 199 -12.56 -1.16 -22.15
CA PRO A 199 -14.03 -1.20 -22.23
C PRO A 199 -14.69 -1.45 -20.87
N ILE A 200 -14.12 -2.36 -20.06
CA ILE A 200 -14.59 -2.66 -18.71
C ILE A 200 -14.42 -1.43 -17.79
N ALA A 201 -13.29 -0.74 -17.89
CA ALA A 201 -13.03 0.49 -17.13
C ALA A 201 -14.05 1.58 -17.47
N ALA A 202 -14.36 1.75 -18.75
CA ALA A 202 -15.33 2.74 -19.23
C ALA A 202 -16.72 2.47 -18.65
N GLU A 203 -17.22 1.24 -18.80
CA GLU A 203 -18.53 0.84 -18.28
C GLU A 203 -18.64 1.05 -16.77
N ILE A 204 -17.70 0.50 -16.00
CA ILE A 204 -17.72 0.62 -14.53
C ILE A 204 -17.55 2.09 -14.10
N TYR A 205 -16.66 2.84 -14.76
CA TYR A 205 -16.43 4.24 -14.39
C TYR A 205 -17.64 5.11 -14.70
N ALA A 206 -18.38 4.86 -15.78
CA ALA A 206 -19.61 5.60 -16.08
C ALA A 206 -20.64 5.50 -14.94
N GLU A 207 -20.79 4.31 -14.34
CA GLU A 207 -21.66 4.11 -13.19
C GLU A 207 -21.07 4.67 -11.89
N ALA A 208 -19.78 4.44 -11.63
CA ALA A 208 -19.14 4.79 -10.36
C ALA A 208 -18.79 6.28 -10.24
N ARG A 209 -18.51 6.96 -11.36
CA ARG A 209 -18.09 8.37 -11.39
C ARG A 209 -18.98 9.33 -10.58
N PRO A 210 -20.33 9.33 -10.72
CA PRO A 210 -21.19 10.20 -9.92
C PRO A 210 -21.13 9.92 -8.39
N LEU A 211 -20.65 8.75 -7.98
CA LEU A 211 -20.51 8.34 -6.58
C LEU A 211 -19.17 8.78 -5.97
N TYR A 212 -18.18 9.11 -6.79
CA TYR A 212 -16.84 9.45 -6.34
C TYR A 212 -16.70 10.92 -5.94
N HIS A 213 -15.82 11.16 -4.96
CA HIS A 213 -15.44 12.52 -4.59
C HIS A 213 -14.72 13.23 -5.76
N PRO A 214 -14.90 14.55 -5.97
CA PRO A 214 -14.29 15.29 -7.08
C PRO A 214 -12.75 15.27 -7.14
N ILE A 215 -12.09 14.94 -6.02
CA ILE A 215 -10.63 14.73 -6.01
C ILE A 215 -10.28 13.42 -6.73
N THR A 216 -11.10 12.37 -6.60
CA THR A 216 -10.89 11.10 -7.28
C THR A 216 -11.18 11.24 -8.78
N THR A 217 -12.35 11.77 -9.15
CA THR A 217 -12.77 11.88 -10.55
C THR A 217 -11.83 12.73 -11.38
N ARG A 218 -11.30 13.85 -10.85
CA ARG A 218 -10.35 14.71 -11.58
C ARG A 218 -9.18 13.97 -12.21
N GLY A 219 -8.59 13.01 -11.49
CA GLY A 219 -7.47 12.24 -12.03
C GLY A 219 -7.90 11.09 -12.94
N LEU A 220 -9.13 10.58 -12.79
CA LEU A 220 -9.66 9.51 -13.64
C LEU A 220 -10.26 10.04 -14.94
N ASP A 221 -10.78 11.27 -14.94
CA ASP A 221 -11.30 11.95 -16.14
C ASP A 221 -10.19 12.18 -17.18
N GLU A 222 -8.94 12.29 -16.75
CA GLU A 222 -7.76 12.37 -17.63
C GLU A 222 -7.54 11.10 -18.48
N LEU A 223 -8.13 9.96 -18.09
CA LEU A 223 -8.06 8.70 -18.85
C LEU A 223 -9.02 8.68 -20.07
N ASN A 224 -9.89 9.69 -20.19
CA ASN A 224 -10.86 9.86 -21.27
C ASN A 224 -11.78 8.64 -21.50
N LEU A 225 -12.16 7.94 -20.43
CA LEU A 225 -12.93 6.68 -20.52
C LEU A 225 -14.39 6.87 -20.96
N LEU A 226 -14.97 8.06 -20.77
CA LEU A 226 -16.39 8.29 -21.10
C LEU A 226 -16.62 8.62 -22.57
N ALA A 227 -15.60 9.14 -23.27
CA ALA A 227 -15.71 9.42 -24.71
C ALA A 227 -15.92 8.11 -25.50
N ASP A 228 -15.30 7.03 -25.06
CA ASP A 228 -15.37 5.72 -25.72
C ASP A 228 -16.80 5.14 -25.73
N ILE A 229 -17.64 5.50 -24.76
CA ILE A 229 -19.05 5.04 -24.68
C ILE A 229 -19.95 5.80 -25.66
N ASP A 230 -19.64 7.07 -25.93
CA ASP A 230 -20.43 7.89 -26.85
C ASP A 230 -20.16 7.48 -28.32
N ASP A 231 -18.92 7.12 -28.65
CA ASP A 231 -18.53 6.63 -30.00
C ASP A 231 -19.16 5.25 -30.35
N ASP A 232 -19.25 4.33 -29.38
CA ASP A 232 -19.89 3.02 -29.57
C ASP A 232 -21.40 3.13 -29.81
N LYS A 233 -22.05 4.15 -29.24
CA LYS A 233 -23.49 4.40 -29.48
C LYS A 233 -23.75 4.99 -30.86
N GLU A 234 -22.90 5.91 -31.34
CA GLU A 234 -23.05 6.48 -32.69
C GLU A 234 -22.77 5.43 -33.79
N SER A 235 -21.82 4.53 -33.58
CA SER A 235 -21.49 3.46 -34.53
C SER A 235 -22.51 2.33 -34.58
N ALA A 236 -23.26 2.06 -33.50
CA ALA A 236 -24.35 1.09 -33.48
C ALA A 236 -25.64 1.57 -34.18
N GLU A 237 -25.78 2.88 -34.42
CA GLU A 237 -26.95 3.50 -35.09
C GLU A 237 -26.79 3.69 -36.61
N THR A 238 -25.66 3.25 -37.19
CA THR A 238 -25.36 3.30 -38.65
C THR A 238 -25.32 1.93 -39.32
#